data_AF-A0A399ETN8-F1
#
_entry.id   AF-A0A399ETN8-F1
#
_cell.length_a   1.000
_cell.length_b   1.000
_cell.length_c   1.000
_cell.angle_alpha   90.00
_cell.angle_beta   90.00
_cell.angle_gamma   90.00
#
_symmetry.space_group_name_H-M   'P 1'
#
loop_
_entity.id
_entity.type
_entity.pdbx_description
1 polymer ?
#
loop_
_entity_poly.entity_id
_entity_poly.type
_entity_poly.pdbx_seq_one_letter_code
_entity_poly.pdbx_strand_id
1 'polypeptide(L)'
;MSKLQRIEGFLSRLERAEAILLEGRVHRVEGLPQVYVVRGSEHYLADLERESCTCPDHAKGNTCKHLLAAVLLERAEKRKDREAVETRA
;
A
#
# COMPACT_ATOMS: atom_id res chain seq x y z
N MET A 1 -4.75 -23.01 11.82
CA MET A 1 -5.53 -21.76 11.64
C MET A 1 -6.77 -22.06 10.83
N SER A 2 -7.92 -21.59 11.28
CA SER A 2 -9.17 -21.66 10.52
C SER A 2 -9.16 -20.65 9.36
N LYS A 3 -10.08 -20.81 8.41
CA LYS A 3 -10.29 -19.85 7.32
C LYS A 3 -10.65 -18.46 7.85
N LEU A 4 -11.52 -18.40 8.86
CA LEU A 4 -11.95 -17.15 9.49
C LEU A 4 -10.78 -16.39 10.13
N GLN A 5 -9.91 -17.09 10.85
CA GLN A 5 -8.71 -16.48 11.47
C GLN A 5 -7.77 -15.85 10.43
N ARG A 6 -7.63 -16.45 9.24
CA ARG A 6 -6.82 -15.87 8.15
C ARG A 6 -7.46 -14.60 7.60
N ILE A 7 -8.78 -14.60 7.44
CA ILE A 7 -9.55 -13.44 6.96
C ILE A 7 -9.42 -12.28 7.95
N GLU A 8 -9.67 -12.52 9.24
CA GLU A 8 -9.54 -11.51 10.30
C GLU A 8 -8.11 -10.93 10.34
N GLY A 9 -7.09 -11.79 10.24
CA GLY A 9 -5.70 -11.34 10.18
C GLY A 9 -5.37 -10.48 8.97
N PHE A 10 -6.02 -10.72 7.82
CA PHE A 10 -5.86 -9.87 6.65
C PHE A 10 -6.59 -8.53 6.80
N LEU A 11 -7.84 -8.56 7.30
CA LEU A 11 -8.64 -7.35 7.54
C LEU A 11 -7.93 -6.39 8.52
N SER A 12 -7.38 -6.91 9.61
CA SER A 12 -6.60 -6.09 10.54
C SER A 12 -5.36 -5.43 9.89
N ARG A 13 -4.74 -6.07 8.90
CA ARG A 13 -3.63 -5.46 8.15
C ARG A 13 -4.12 -4.38 7.19
N LEU A 14 -5.28 -4.59 6.58
CA LEU A 14 -5.92 -3.63 5.70
C LEU A 14 -6.31 -2.35 6.46
N GLU A 15 -6.97 -2.47 7.62
CA GLU A 15 -7.33 -1.33 8.48
C GLU A 15 -6.09 -0.49 8.84
N ARG A 16 -4.98 -1.15 9.18
CA ARG A 16 -3.72 -0.46 9.50
C ARG A 16 -3.09 0.20 8.27
N ALA A 17 -3.28 -0.37 7.09
CA ALA A 17 -2.82 0.21 5.83
C ALA A 17 -3.62 1.46 5.47
N GLU A 18 -4.94 1.45 5.68
CA GLU A 18 -5.82 2.59 5.51
C GLU A 18 -5.41 3.74 6.44
N ALA A 19 -5.14 3.45 7.71
CA ALA A 19 -4.65 4.46 8.66
C ALA A 19 -3.34 5.12 8.18
N ILE A 20 -2.37 4.32 7.72
CA ILE A 20 -1.11 4.84 7.13
C ILE A 20 -1.39 5.78 5.95
N LEU A 21 -2.32 5.41 5.07
CA LEU A 21 -2.68 6.23 3.91
C LEU A 21 -3.36 7.53 4.33
N LEU A 22 -4.35 7.47 5.21
CA LEU A 22 -5.11 8.63 5.68
C LEU A 22 -4.24 9.63 6.44
N GLU A 23 -3.23 9.14 7.17
CA GLU A 23 -2.23 9.98 7.84
C GLU A 23 -1.19 10.59 6.87
N GLY A 24 -1.29 10.33 5.56
CA GLY A 24 -0.37 10.89 4.57
C GLY A 24 1.04 10.35 4.70
N ARG A 25 1.20 9.07 5.10
CA ARG A 25 2.51 8.42 5.32
C ARG A 25 3.01 7.62 4.12
N VAL A 26 2.32 7.68 2.98
CA VAL A 26 2.71 6.99 1.73
C VAL A 26 3.04 8.04 0.68
N HIS A 27 4.22 7.93 0.06
CA HIS A 27 4.68 8.86 -0.96
C HIS A 27 5.29 8.10 -2.14
N ARG A 28 5.08 8.59 -3.37
CA ARG A 28 5.76 8.07 -4.56
C ARG A 28 7.25 8.40 -4.49
N VAL A 29 8.06 7.50 -5.04
CA VAL A 29 9.48 7.77 -5.30
C VAL A 29 9.62 8.35 -6.70
N GLU A 30 10.20 9.55 -6.79
CA GLU A 30 10.43 10.21 -8.07
C GLU A 30 11.34 9.35 -8.96
N GLY A 31 10.97 9.21 -10.23
CA GLY A 31 11.68 8.37 -11.21
C GLY A 31 11.41 6.86 -11.10
N LEU A 32 10.63 6.40 -10.11
CA LEU A 32 10.27 4.98 -9.93
C LEU A 32 8.74 4.82 -9.86
N PRO A 33 8.06 4.58 -11.01
CA PRO A 33 6.59 4.69 -11.11
C PRO A 33 5.77 3.80 -10.17
N GLN A 34 6.33 2.67 -9.74
CA GLN A 34 5.66 1.68 -8.89
C GLN A 34 6.30 1.51 -7.52
N VAL A 35 7.21 2.43 -7.14
CA VAL A 35 7.90 2.39 -5.86
C VAL A 35 7.41 3.54 -4.98
N TYR A 36 7.13 3.19 -3.73
CA TYR A 36 6.60 4.09 -2.72
C TYR A 36 7.46 4.03 -1.46
N VAL A 37 7.69 5.18 -0.84
CA VAL A 37 8.17 5.26 0.54
C VAL A 37 6.97 5.26 1.47
N VAL A 38 6.97 4.36 2.44
CA VAL A 38 5.99 4.29 3.52
C VAL A 38 6.67 4.63 4.84
N ARG A 39 6.22 5.71 5.49
CA ARG A 39 6.75 6.17 6.78
C ARG A 39 6.17 5.35 7.92
N GLY A 40 7.01 4.53 8.56
CA GLY A 40 6.67 3.74 9.74
C GLY A 40 7.60 4.07 10.91
N SER A 41 8.10 3.03 11.59
CA SER A 41 9.23 3.18 12.52
C SER A 41 10.52 3.58 11.81
N GLU A 42 10.64 3.19 10.55
CA GLU A 42 11.68 3.54 9.59
C GLU A 42 11.00 3.90 8.27
N HIS A 43 11.77 4.32 7.28
CA HIS A 43 11.29 4.45 5.90
C HIS A 43 11.39 3.10 5.17
N TYR A 44 10.24 2.57 4.77
CA TYR A 44 10.17 1.33 4.00
C TYR A 44 9.89 1.61 2.52
N LEU A 45 10.57 0.88 1.63
CA LEU A 45 10.26 0.90 0.21
C LEU A 45 9.25 -0.21 -0.08
N ALA A 46 8.14 0.16 -0.70
CA ALA A 46 7.13 -0.75 -1.23
C ALA A 46 7.15 -0.67 -2.75
N ASP A 47 7.46 -1.79 -3.40
CA ASP A 47 7.53 -1.92 -4.86
C ASP A 47 6.35 -2.78 -5.32
N LEU A 48 5.40 -2.15 -6.00
CA LEU A 48 4.20 -2.81 -6.49
C LEU A 48 4.46 -3.70 -7.71
N GLU A 49 5.51 -3.43 -8.48
CA GLU A 49 5.88 -4.25 -9.64
C GLU A 49 6.51 -5.57 -9.19
N ARG A 50 7.38 -5.50 -8.18
CA ARG A 50 8.05 -6.68 -7.59
C ARG A 50 7.25 -7.35 -6.48
N GLU A 51 6.05 -6.85 -6.18
CA GLU A 51 5.21 -7.27 -5.06
C GLU A 51 5.96 -7.34 -3.72
N SER A 52 6.89 -6.39 -3.50
CA SER A 52 7.87 -6.49 -2.42
C SER A 52 7.88 -5.28 -1.50
N CYS A 53 8.33 -5.50 -0.26
CA CYS A 53 8.54 -4.41 0.69
C CYS A 53 9.78 -4.67 1.57
N THR A 54 10.55 -3.63 1.86
CA THR A 54 11.75 -3.74 2.71
C THR A 54 11.46 -3.91 4.20
N CYS A 55 10.18 -4.00 4.60
CA CYS A 55 9.83 -4.13 6.02
C CYS A 55 10.02 -5.56 6.56
N PRO A 56 10.25 -5.72 7.88
CA PRO A 56 10.46 -7.03 8.49
C PRO A 56 9.30 -8.02 8.34
N ASP A 57 8.06 -7.53 8.24
CA ASP A 57 6.88 -8.39 8.09
C ASP A 57 6.85 -9.06 6.71
N HIS A 58 7.23 -8.32 5.66
CA HIS A 58 7.36 -8.87 4.32
C HIS A 58 8.55 -9.81 4.18
N ALA A 59 9.68 -9.49 4.83
CA ALA A 59 10.84 -10.40 4.88
C ALA A 59 10.52 -11.77 5.50
N LYS A 60 9.46 -11.86 6.32
CA LYS A 60 8.92 -13.11 6.87
C LYS A 60 7.94 -13.83 5.94
N GLY A 61 7.71 -13.31 4.73
CA GLY A 61 6.77 -13.87 3.75
C GLY A 61 5.31 -13.44 3.96
N ASN A 62 5.03 -12.46 4.82
CA ASN A 62 3.67 -11.98 5.04
C ASN A 62 3.31 -10.85 4.08
N THR A 63 2.02 -10.76 3.74
CA THR A 63 1.46 -9.51 3.21
C THR A 63 1.53 -8.45 4.30
N CYS A 64 2.33 -7.41 4.07
CA CYS A 64 2.51 -6.34 5.05
C CYS A 64 1.56 -5.17 4.78
N LYS A 65 1.24 -4.42 5.84
CA LYS A 65 0.41 -3.21 5.74
C LYS A 65 1.01 -2.11 4.86
N HIS A 66 2.34 -2.08 4.68
CA HIS A 66 3.00 -1.05 3.86
C HIS A 66 2.75 -1.26 2.37
N LEU A 67 2.86 -2.51 1.89
CA LEU A 67 2.53 -2.87 0.51
C LEU A 67 1.04 -2.62 0.24
N LEU A 68 0.17 -2.97 1.19
CA LEU A 68 -1.26 -2.65 1.10
C LEU A 68 -1.51 -1.15 1.01
N ALA A 69 -0.82 -0.32 1.81
CA ALA A 69 -0.98 1.12 1.78
C ALA A 69 -0.57 1.73 0.43
N ALA A 70 0.51 1.23 -0.17
CA ALA A 70 0.94 1.60 -1.51
C ALA A 70 -0.11 1.23 -2.58
N VAL A 71 -0.69 0.01 -2.50
CA VAL A 71 -1.80 -0.41 -3.39
C VAL A 71 -3.01 0.50 -3.25
N LEU A 72 -3.36 0.90 -2.03
CA LEU A 72 -4.50 1.79 -1.78
C LEU A 72 -4.27 3.19 -2.39
N LEU A 73 -3.05 3.74 -2.26
CA LEU A 73 -2.69 5.02 -2.88
C LEU A 73 -2.77 4.92 -4.41
N GLU A 74 -2.14 3.92 -5.01
CA GLU A 74 -2.13 3.69 -6.45
C GLU A 74 -3.55 3.57 -7.02
N ARG A 75 -4.44 2.86 -6.32
CA ARG A 75 -5.86 2.76 -6.69
C ARG A 75 -6.58 4.10 -6.58
N ALA A 76 -6.30 4.88 -5.53
CA ALA A 76 -6.92 6.19 -5.35
C ALA A 76 -6.52 7.17 -6.44
N GLU A 77 -5.25 7.16 -6.85
CA GLU A 77 -4.74 8.04 -7.91
C GLU A 77 -5.27 7.62 -9.29
N LYS A 78 -5.25 6.33 -9.62
CA LYS A 78 -5.86 5.82 -10.87
C LYS A 78 -7.35 6.16 -10.99
N ARG A 79 -8.09 6.20 -9.88
CA ARG A 79 -9.49 6.65 -9.89
C ARG A 79 -9.60 8.13 -10.22
N LYS A 80 -8.81 8.98 -9.57
CA LYS A 80 -8.77 10.42 -9.83
C LYS A 80 -8.43 10.73 -11.29
N ASP A 81 -7.48 10.00 -11.86
CA ASP A 81 -7.08 10.20 -13.26
C ASP A 81 -8.23 9.86 -14.23
N ARG A 82 -8.98 8.77 -13.97
CA ARG A 82 -10.14 8.39 -14.79
C ARG A 82 -11.26 9.43 -14.71
N GLU A 83 -11.58 9.90 -13.51
CA GLU A 83 -12.59 10.94 -13.30
C GLU A 83 -12.20 12.27 -13.97
N ALA A 84 -10.92 12.64 -13.91
CA ALA A 84 -10.40 13.84 -14.57
C ALA A 84 -10.47 13.76 -16.10
N VAL A 85 -10.32 12.57 -16.69
CA VAL A 85 -10.50 12.37 -18.14
C VAL A 85 -11.97 12.50 -18.53
N GLU A 86 -12.88 11.91 -17.77
CA GLU A 86 -14.33 11.96 -18.04
C GLU A 86 -14.90 13.37 -17.92
N THR A 87 -14.41 14.19 -16.98
CA THR A 87 -14.89 15.57 -16.79
C THR A 87 -14.42 16.53 -17.92
N ARG A 88 -13.40 16.13 -18.70
CA ARG A 88 -12.83 16.92 -19.81
C ARG A 88 -13.35 16.49 -21.18
N ALA A 89 -14.11 15.40 -21.26
CA ALA A 89 -14.72 14.87 -22.47
C ALA A 89 -16.14 15.44 -22.66
#